data_AF-A0A961Q0G9-F1
#
_entry.id   AF-A0A961Q0G9-F1
#
_cell.length_a   1.000
_cell.length_b   1.000
_cell.length_c   1.000
_cell.angle_alpha   90.00
_cell.angle_beta   90.00
_cell.angle_gamma   90.00
#
_symmetry.space_group_name_H-M   'P 1'
#
loop_
_entity.id
_entity.type
_entity.pdbx_description
1 polymer ?
#
loop_
_entity_poly.entity_id
_entity_poly.type
_entity_poly.pdbx_seq_one_letter_code
_entity_poly.pdbx_strand_id
1 'polypeptide(L)'
;HGSRFGGHALFIKDRKLYYVYNFLGIKPEQVFESDVELAPGKYTLGMAFEKTGTGDNGESLGTTTLYVNDQAAASGDMRTQPAKFTLSGDGLCVGYDSGDAVSELYQTPGRFEGGTIQAVGVTVSGELYRNLELEAQRMMLQQ
;
A
#
# COMPACT_ATOMS: atom_id res chain seq x y z
N HIS A 1 -7.25 -1.82 -1.52
CA HIS A 1 -7.72 -0.47 -1.92
C HIS A 1 -7.07 -0.13 -3.24
N GLY A 2 -7.86 -0.06 -4.30
CA GLY A 2 -7.40 0.31 -5.63
C GLY A 2 -7.88 -0.69 -6.67
N SER A 3 -7.11 -0.86 -7.74
CA SER A 3 -7.39 -1.85 -8.78
C SER A 3 -6.13 -2.20 -9.55
N ARG A 4 -6.27 -2.98 -10.63
CA ARG A 4 -5.23 -3.20 -11.64
C ARG A 4 -4.64 -1.92 -12.24
N PHE A 5 -5.33 -0.78 -12.13
CA PHE A 5 -4.85 0.54 -12.60
C PHE A 5 -4.03 1.30 -11.56
N GLY A 6 -3.82 0.73 -10.38
CA GLY A 6 -3.09 1.35 -9.29
C GLY A 6 -3.77 1.10 -7.96
N GLY A 7 -2.97 0.90 -6.93
CA GLY A 7 -3.49 0.59 -5.60
C GLY A 7 -2.43 -0.01 -4.70
N HIS A 8 -2.89 -0.44 -3.53
CA HIS A 8 -2.09 -1.24 -2.64
C HIS A 8 -2.91 -2.31 -1.93
N ALA A 9 -2.26 -3.41 -1.60
CA ALA A 9 -2.86 -4.54 -0.91
C ALA A 9 -1.86 -5.15 0.06
N LEU A 10 -2.30 -5.38 1.30
CA LEU A 10 -1.60 -6.20 2.29
C LEU A 10 -2.42 -7.48 2.47
N PHE A 11 -1.82 -8.64 2.21
CA PHE A 11 -2.53 -9.92 2.22
C PHE A 11 -1.60 -11.06 2.61
N ILE A 12 -2.18 -12.23 2.90
CA ILE A 12 -1.42 -13.45 3.17
C ILE A 12 -1.60 -14.39 1.98
N LYS A 13 -0.48 -14.94 1.49
CA LYS A 13 -0.44 -15.95 0.43
C LYS A 13 0.64 -16.96 0.76
N ASP A 14 0.37 -18.24 0.53
CA ASP A 14 1.32 -19.33 0.80
C ASP A 14 1.96 -19.25 2.20
N ARG A 15 1.13 -18.90 3.18
CA ARG A 15 1.54 -18.68 4.59
C ARG A 15 2.55 -17.55 4.81
N LYS A 16 2.72 -16.62 3.88
CA LYS A 16 3.60 -15.45 4.06
C LYS A 16 2.82 -14.15 3.92
N LEU A 17 3.33 -13.09 4.55
CA LEU A 17 2.78 -11.75 4.44
C LEU A 17 3.30 -11.11 3.15
N TYR A 18 2.38 -10.57 2.36
CA TYR A 18 2.67 -9.84 1.13
C TYR A 18 2.14 -8.43 1.24
N TYR A 19 2.94 -7.48 0.75
CA TYR A 19 2.47 -6.16 0.40
C TYR A 19 2.78 -5.89 -1.06
N VAL A 20 1.78 -5.41 -1.80
CA VAL A 20 1.95 -4.96 -3.17
C VAL A 20 1.58 -3.50 -3.28
N TYR A 21 2.43 -2.75 -3.96
CA TYR A 21 2.13 -1.41 -4.42
C TYR A 21 2.13 -1.39 -5.95
N ASN A 22 0.93 -1.27 -6.52
CA ASN A 22 0.72 -1.11 -7.95
C ASN A 22 0.80 0.39 -8.28
N PHE A 23 1.91 0.80 -8.90
CA PHE A 23 2.12 2.19 -9.31
C PHE A 23 1.48 2.43 -10.68
N LEU A 24 0.23 2.93 -10.69
CA LEU A 24 -0.49 3.32 -11.90
C LEU A 24 -0.66 2.22 -12.96
N GLY A 25 -0.69 0.94 -12.56
CA GLY A 25 -0.76 -0.20 -13.47
C GLY A 25 0.57 -0.51 -14.19
N ILE A 26 1.66 0.21 -13.88
CA ILE A 26 2.97 0.00 -14.51
C ILE A 26 3.59 -1.28 -13.96
N LYS A 27 3.92 -2.20 -14.87
CA LYS A 27 4.60 -3.46 -14.54
C LYS A 27 6.14 -3.29 -14.57
N PRO A 28 6.89 -4.07 -13.79
CA PRO A 28 6.41 -4.96 -12.73
C PRO A 28 5.84 -4.18 -11.54
N GLU A 29 4.91 -4.79 -10.81
CA GLU A 29 4.42 -4.26 -9.53
C GLU A 29 5.54 -4.26 -8.49
N GLN A 30 5.46 -3.37 -7.50
CA GLN A 30 6.39 -3.37 -6.38
C GLN A 30 5.88 -4.35 -5.33
N VAL A 31 6.55 -5.49 -5.19
CA VAL A 31 6.12 -6.61 -4.35
C VAL A 31 7.10 -6.80 -3.20
N PHE A 32 6.58 -6.91 -1.98
CA PHE A 32 7.32 -7.21 -0.77
C PHE A 32 6.73 -8.48 -0.15
N GLU A 33 7.59 -9.44 0.17
CA GLU A 33 7.24 -10.74 0.76
C GLU A 33 8.02 -10.90 2.06
N SER A 34 7.36 -11.30 3.14
CA SER A 34 8.04 -11.63 4.39
C SER A 34 8.97 -12.83 4.23
N ASP A 35 10.15 -12.77 4.86
CA ASP A 35 11.10 -13.88 4.95
C ASP A 35 10.63 -15.01 5.91
N VAL A 36 9.65 -14.72 6.77
CA VAL A 36 9.04 -15.68 7.71
C VAL A 36 7.74 -16.27 7.16
N GLU A 37 7.55 -17.57 7.36
CA GLU A 37 6.26 -18.26 7.20
C GLU A 37 5.42 -18.19 8.49
N LEU A 38 4.14 -17.90 8.33
CA LEU A 38 3.12 -17.83 9.36
C LEU A 38 2.55 -19.23 9.63
N ALA A 39 2.69 -19.69 10.87
CA ALA A 39 1.96 -20.85 11.38
C ALA A 39 0.57 -20.40 11.89
N PRO A 40 -0.37 -21.31 12.17
CA PRO A 40 -1.60 -20.94 12.87
C PRO A 40 -1.27 -20.30 14.23
N GLY A 41 -1.79 -19.09 14.47
CA GLY A 41 -1.46 -18.34 15.68
C GLY A 41 -2.01 -16.92 15.70
N LYS A 42 -1.67 -16.18 16.75
CA LYS A 42 -1.99 -14.76 16.89
C LYS A 42 -0.81 -13.93 16.38
N TYR A 43 -1.10 -12.98 15.51
CA TYR A 43 -0.09 -12.10 14.92
C TYR A 43 -0.54 -10.64 14.91
N THR A 44 0.43 -9.75 15.06
CA THR A 44 0.34 -8.37 14.58
C THR A 44 1.12 -8.31 13.26
N LEU A 45 0.44 -7.97 12.18
CA LEU A 45 1.03 -7.87 10.84
C LEU A 45 0.93 -6.43 10.37
N GLY A 46 1.97 -5.91 9.74
CA GLY A 46 2.01 -4.51 9.34
C GLY A 46 2.93 -4.23 8.18
N MET A 47 2.74 -3.05 7.62
CA MET A 47 3.62 -2.44 6.64
C MET A 47 3.79 -0.98 7.01
N ALA A 48 5.04 -0.51 7.05
CA ALA A 48 5.36 0.91 7.17
C ALA A 48 6.01 1.39 5.87
N PHE A 49 5.72 2.64 5.50
CA PHE A 49 6.42 3.34 4.43
C PHE A 49 6.98 4.64 5.00
N GLU A 50 8.31 4.78 4.96
CA GLU A 50 9.02 5.97 5.41
C GLU A 50 9.47 6.75 4.18
N LYS A 51 8.87 7.92 3.95
CA LYS A 51 9.25 8.80 2.85
C LYS A 51 10.65 9.36 3.10
N THR A 52 11.57 9.10 2.18
CA THR A 52 12.96 9.60 2.22
C THR A 52 13.21 10.69 1.18
N GLY A 53 12.35 10.83 0.19
CA GLY A 53 12.54 11.81 -0.89
C GLY A 53 11.32 12.01 -1.78
N THR A 54 11.48 12.88 -2.77
CA THR A 54 10.49 13.13 -3.82
C THR A 54 11.14 12.92 -5.17
N GLY A 55 10.50 12.15 -6.06
CA GLY A 55 10.96 11.89 -7.42
C GLY A 55 10.71 13.05 -8.37
N ASP A 56 11.25 12.95 -9.58
CA ASP A 56 11.22 14.02 -10.59
C ASP A 56 9.80 14.44 -11.00
N ASN A 57 8.81 13.54 -10.90
CA ASN A 57 7.41 13.81 -11.23
C ASN A 57 6.53 13.98 -9.98
N GLY A 58 7.14 14.21 -8.82
CA GLY A 58 6.44 14.38 -7.55
C GLY A 58 6.08 13.07 -6.85
N GLU A 59 6.59 11.93 -7.29
CA GLU A 59 6.44 10.65 -6.59
C GLU A 59 7.00 10.76 -5.17
N SER A 60 6.40 10.08 -4.19
CA SER A 60 7.08 9.94 -2.89
C SER A 60 7.96 8.70 -2.92
N LEU A 61 9.26 8.92 -2.77
CA LEU A 61 10.27 7.87 -2.66
C LEU A 61 10.50 7.57 -1.18
N GLY A 62 10.71 6.29 -0.86
CA GLY A 62 10.88 5.89 0.52
C GLY A 62 11.20 4.42 0.68
N THR A 63 11.33 4.00 1.93
CA THR A 63 11.59 2.62 2.30
C THR A 63 10.31 2.00 2.85
N THR A 64 9.95 0.84 2.32
CA THR A 64 8.85 0.02 2.81
C THR A 64 9.42 -1.11 3.66
N THR A 65 8.81 -1.34 4.82
CA THR A 65 9.18 -2.43 5.73
C THR A 65 7.94 -3.21 6.13
N LEU A 66 8.00 -4.53 6.02
CA LEU A 66 6.98 -5.45 6.53
C LEU A 66 7.32 -5.89 7.94
N TYR A 67 6.30 -6.01 8.78
CA TYR A 67 6.44 -6.41 10.17
C TYR A 67 5.58 -7.63 10.49
N VAL A 68 6.18 -8.57 11.23
CA VAL A 68 5.50 -9.70 11.87
C VAL A 68 5.83 -9.65 13.36
N ASN A 69 4.83 -9.40 14.21
CA ASN A 69 4.97 -9.23 15.66
C ASN A 69 6.07 -8.22 16.04
N ASP A 70 6.02 -7.04 15.41
CA ASP A 70 6.96 -5.92 15.61
C ASP A 70 8.40 -6.21 15.15
N GLN A 71 8.67 -7.37 14.54
CA GLN A 71 9.96 -7.69 13.92
C GLN A 71 9.90 -7.41 12.42
N ALA A 72 10.92 -6.73 11.89
CA ALA A 72 11.06 -6.50 10.46
C ALA A 72 11.29 -7.85 9.74
N ALA A 73 10.41 -8.16 8.77
CA ALA A 73 10.42 -9.42 8.02
C ALA A 73 10.76 -9.21 6.52
N ALA A 74 10.72 -7.96 6.05
CA ALA A 74 11.20 -7.58 4.72
C ALA A 74 11.39 -6.07 4.69
N SER A 75 12.33 -5.58 3.90
CA SER A 75 12.48 -4.14 3.64
C SER A 75 13.02 -3.89 2.25
N GLY A 76 12.65 -2.76 1.65
CA GLY A 76 13.17 -2.32 0.37
C GLY A 76 12.61 -0.98 -0.08
N ASP A 77 13.17 -0.45 -1.16
CA ASP A 77 12.76 0.84 -1.70
C ASP A 77 11.41 0.74 -2.42
N MET A 78 10.58 1.77 -2.24
CA MET A 78 9.28 1.89 -2.89
C MET A 78 9.06 3.32 -3.37
N ARG A 79 8.41 3.46 -4.53
CA ARG A 79 7.84 4.71 -5.00
C ARG A 79 6.33 4.68 -4.92
N THR A 80 5.73 5.79 -4.48
CA THR A 80 4.27 5.97 -4.39
C THR A 80 3.80 7.14 -5.23
N GLN A 81 2.59 7.06 -5.77
CA GLN A 81 1.99 8.14 -6.56
C GLN A 81 1.63 9.34 -5.67
N PRO A 82 1.71 10.58 -6.17
CA PRO A 82 1.44 11.79 -5.38
C PRO A 82 -0.04 11.98 -4.99
N ALA A 83 -0.96 11.26 -5.64
CA ALA A 83 -2.41 11.46 -5.50
C ALA A 83 -3.11 10.18 -5.03
N LYS A 84 -4.34 10.34 -4.52
CA LYS A 84 -5.18 9.22 -4.04
C LYS A 84 -5.50 8.22 -5.15
N PHE A 85 -5.72 6.97 -4.76
CA PHE A 85 -6.30 5.94 -5.62
C PHE A 85 -7.83 6.15 -5.70
N THR A 86 -8.33 6.81 -6.74
CA THR A 86 -9.79 7.02 -6.88
C THR A 86 -10.30 6.85 -8.30
N LEU A 87 -9.48 6.33 -9.23
CA LEU A 87 -9.95 6.09 -10.60
C LEU A 87 -11.05 5.02 -10.65
N SER A 88 -11.06 4.08 -9.71
CA SER A 88 -11.95 2.91 -9.72
C SER A 88 -13.11 2.96 -8.71
N GLY A 89 -13.18 3.99 -7.86
CA GLY A 89 -14.21 4.10 -6.82
C GLY A 89 -14.12 3.08 -5.66
N ASP A 90 -13.10 2.21 -5.65
CA ASP A 90 -12.88 1.24 -4.58
C ASP A 90 -12.37 1.94 -3.30
N GLY A 91 -12.97 1.61 -2.16
CA GLY A 91 -12.65 2.20 -0.86
C GLY A 91 -11.54 1.42 -0.13
N LEU A 92 -11.31 1.75 1.14
CA LEU A 92 -10.50 0.89 2.01
C LEU A 92 -11.33 -0.33 2.41
N CYS A 93 -10.95 -1.50 1.89
CA CYS A 93 -11.55 -2.78 2.25
C CYS A 93 -10.64 -3.57 3.20
N VAL A 94 -11.25 -4.23 4.19
CA VAL A 94 -10.57 -5.09 5.16
C VAL A 94 -11.15 -6.49 5.08
N GLY A 95 -10.28 -7.49 4.96
CA GLY A 95 -10.68 -8.90 4.90
C GLY A 95 -11.25 -9.35 3.55
N TYR A 96 -11.30 -8.46 2.56
CA TYR A 96 -11.64 -8.78 1.16
C TYR A 96 -11.26 -7.59 0.26
N ASP A 97 -11.30 -7.82 -1.05
CA ASP A 97 -11.23 -6.81 -2.11
C ASP A 97 -12.61 -6.69 -2.78
N SER A 98 -13.13 -5.47 -2.92
CA SER A 98 -14.45 -5.22 -3.49
C SER A 98 -14.43 -4.91 -4.99
N GLY A 99 -13.25 -4.65 -5.56
CA GLY A 99 -13.06 -4.29 -6.96
C GLY A 99 -12.12 -5.24 -7.72
N ASP A 100 -11.57 -4.77 -8.83
CA ASP A 100 -10.53 -5.51 -9.58
C ASP A 100 -9.28 -5.69 -8.70
N ALA A 101 -8.65 -6.87 -8.75
CA ALA A 101 -7.46 -7.13 -7.96
C ALA A 101 -6.33 -6.13 -8.26
N VAL A 102 -5.67 -5.63 -7.21
CA VAL A 102 -4.50 -4.73 -7.29
C VAL A 102 -3.31 -5.44 -7.92
N SER A 103 -3.21 -6.76 -7.72
CA SER A 103 -2.09 -7.59 -8.13
C SER A 103 -2.58 -8.91 -8.73
N GLU A 104 -1.80 -9.47 -9.65
CA GLU A 104 -2.00 -10.83 -10.16
C GLU A 104 -1.69 -11.92 -9.12
N LEU A 105 -1.11 -11.54 -7.98
CA LEU A 105 -0.77 -12.47 -6.89
C LEU A 105 -1.98 -12.94 -6.09
N TYR A 106 -3.16 -12.34 -6.25
CA TYR A 106 -4.40 -12.80 -5.63
C TYR A 106 -5.59 -12.61 -6.58
N GLN A 107 -6.71 -13.26 -6.26
CA GLN A 107 -7.95 -13.13 -7.03
C GLN A 107 -9.02 -12.46 -6.17
N THR A 108 -9.74 -11.48 -6.71
CA THR A 108 -10.93 -10.87 -6.08
C THR A 108 -12.06 -11.91 -5.96
N PRO A 109 -12.84 -11.94 -4.85
CA PRO A 109 -12.82 -10.97 -3.74
C PRO A 109 -11.74 -11.21 -2.68
N GLY A 110 -10.87 -12.22 -2.84
CA GLY A 110 -9.71 -12.43 -1.96
C GLY A 110 -10.08 -12.45 -0.48
N ARG A 111 -11.19 -13.10 -0.14
CA ARG A 111 -11.72 -13.09 1.23
C ARG A 111 -10.70 -13.70 2.18
N PHE A 112 -10.49 -13.03 3.31
CA PHE A 112 -9.65 -13.56 4.37
C PHE A 112 -10.35 -14.76 5.02
N GLU A 113 -9.63 -15.88 5.06
CA GLU A 113 -10.11 -17.16 5.57
C GLU A 113 -9.10 -17.75 6.56
N GLY A 114 -9.54 -18.73 7.36
CA GLY A 114 -8.66 -19.42 8.31
C GLY A 114 -8.28 -18.64 9.57
N GLY A 115 -8.91 -17.49 9.82
CA GLY A 115 -8.68 -16.71 11.03
C GLY A 115 -9.70 -15.58 11.23
N THR A 116 -9.42 -14.72 12.21
CA THR A 116 -10.26 -13.55 12.55
C THR A 116 -9.39 -12.29 12.60
N ILE A 117 -9.81 -11.25 11.89
CA ILE A 117 -9.20 -9.92 11.98
C ILE A 117 -9.79 -9.23 13.21
N GLN A 118 -8.97 -9.01 14.24
CA GLN A 118 -9.42 -8.39 15.50
C GLN A 118 -9.51 -6.87 15.40
N ALA A 119 -8.56 -6.23 14.72
CA ALA A 119 -8.50 -4.79 14.54
C ALA A 119 -7.66 -4.43 13.31
N VAL A 120 -7.93 -3.27 12.73
CA VAL A 120 -7.10 -2.64 11.70
C VAL A 120 -6.89 -1.18 12.06
N GLY A 121 -5.63 -0.76 12.06
CA GLY A 121 -5.24 0.64 12.24
C GLY A 121 -4.51 1.14 11.00
N VAL A 122 -4.85 2.35 10.56
CA VAL A 122 -4.10 3.08 9.54
C VAL A 122 -3.76 4.42 10.13
N THR A 123 -2.46 4.70 10.27
CA THR A 123 -1.94 5.96 10.78
C THR A 123 -1.04 6.59 9.74
N VAL A 124 -1.12 7.91 9.64
CA VAL A 124 -0.22 8.72 8.84
C VAL A 124 0.37 9.75 9.79
N SER A 125 1.70 9.84 9.81
CA SER A 125 2.44 10.81 10.62
C SER A 125 3.21 11.78 9.72
N GLY A 126 3.55 12.95 10.27
CA GLY A 126 4.24 14.02 9.55
C GLY A 126 3.33 15.20 9.22
N GLU A 127 3.94 16.35 8.91
CA GLU A 127 3.23 17.51 8.41
C GLU A 127 2.76 17.28 6.96
N LEU A 128 1.56 17.75 6.64
CA LEU A 128 1.07 17.74 5.27
C LEU A 128 2.02 18.58 4.41
N TYR A 129 2.74 17.95 3.48
CA TYR A 129 3.59 18.70 2.54
C TYR A 129 2.71 19.61 1.68
N ARG A 130 2.67 20.90 2.04
CA ARG A 130 2.02 21.96 1.27
C ARG A 130 3.07 22.68 0.45
N ASN A 131 3.10 22.41 -0.85
CA ASN A 131 3.87 23.25 -1.77
C ASN A 131 3.02 24.48 -2.11
N LEU A 132 3.13 25.52 -1.29
CA LEU A 132 2.36 26.77 -1.42
C LEU A 132 2.57 27.44 -2.78
N GLU A 133 3.73 27.24 -3.39
CA GLU A 133 4.08 27.80 -4.70
C GLU A 133 3.33 27.07 -5.83
N LEU A 134 3.23 25.75 -5.76
CA LEU A 134 2.38 24.94 -6.64
C LEU A 134 0.89 25.20 -6.41
N GLU A 135 0.46 25.43 -5.17
CA GLU A 135 -0.92 25.84 -4.86
C GLU A 135 -1.24 27.22 -5.45
N ALA A 136 -0.32 28.19 -5.32
CA ALA A 136 -0.45 29.51 -5.93
C ALA A 136 -0.48 29.43 -7.46
N GLN A 137 0.39 28.63 -8.09
CA GLN A 137 0.37 28.41 -9.54
C GLN A 137 -0.94 27.77 -10.00
N ARG A 138 -1.46 26.77 -9.27
CA ARG A 138 -2.78 26.16 -9.57
C ARG A 138 -3.92 27.17 -9.44
N MET A 139 -3.89 28.06 -8.45
CA MET A 139 -4.88 29.12 -8.28
C MET A 139 -4.78 30.20 -9.37
N MET A 140 -3.57 30.52 -9.83
CA MET A 140 -3.36 31.47 -10.93
C MET A 140 -3.75 30.92 -12.29
N LEU A 141 -3.63 29.61 -12.52
CA LEU A 141 -4.08 28.93 -13.74
C LEU A 141 -5.60 28.73 -13.81
N GLN A 142 -6.33 28.95 -12.71
CA GLN A 142 -7.80 28.86 -12.64
C GLN A 142 -8.51 30.22 -12.79
N GLN A 143 -7.77 31.31 -13.07
CA GLN A 143 -8.30 32.62 -13.47
C GLN A 143 -8.10 32.85 -14.97
#